data_AF-A0A2V9RTT8-F1
#
_entry.id   AF-A0A2V9RTT8-F1
#
_cell.length_a   1.000
_cell.length_b   1.000
_cell.length_c   1.000
_cell.angle_alpha   90.00
_cell.angle_beta   90.00
_cell.angle_gamma   90.00
#
_symmetry.space_group_name_H-M   'P 1'
#
loop_
_entity.id
_entity.type
_entity.pdbx_description
1 polymer ?
#
loop_
_entity_poly.entity_id
_entity_poly.type
_entity_poly.pdbx_seq_one_letter_code
_entity_poly.pdbx_strand_id
1 'polypeptide(L)' 'MTSIDWAADGKSLWAAAYTNTNTWALLNIDLKGNIRPMLEDKNMVMGWAIPSPDGRRLAIWKANGTSNVWMVENF' A
#
# COMPACT_ATOMS: atom_id res chain seq x y z
N MET A 1 -5.70 -6.31 -5.65
CA MET A 1 -5.93 -5.08 -4.88
C MET A 1 -6.28 -5.50 -3.45
N THR A 2 -5.61 -4.97 -2.45
CA THR A 2 -5.73 -5.38 -1.02
C THR A 2 -6.58 -4.42 -0.21
N SER A 3 -6.75 -3.19 -0.68
CA SER A 3 -7.65 -2.18 -0.09
C SER A 3 -8.06 -1.16 -1.14
N ILE A 4 -9.16 -0.46 -0.87
CA ILE A 4 -9.60 0.71 -1.63
C ILE A 4 -10.33 1.67 -0.70
N ASP A 5 -10.00 2.96 -0.77
CA ASP A 5 -10.56 4.02 0.05
C ASP A 5 -10.77 5.29 -0.78
N TRP A 6 -11.77 6.09 -0.44
CA TRP A 6 -11.97 7.41 -1.07
C TRP A 6 -10.88 8.40 -0.64
N ALA A 7 -10.43 9.25 -1.55
CA ALA A 7 -9.71 10.46 -1.17
C ALA A 7 -10.67 11.44 -0.47
N ALA A 8 -10.14 12.26 0.44
CA ALA A 8 -10.94 13.18 1.25
C ALA A 8 -11.72 14.22 0.41
N ASP A 9 -11.23 14.56 -0.78
CA ASP A 9 -11.90 15.48 -1.69
C ASP A 9 -12.98 14.81 -2.57
N GLY A 10 -13.11 13.48 -2.49
CA GLY A 10 -14.06 12.69 -3.27
C GLY A 10 -13.74 12.59 -4.77
N LYS A 11 -12.54 13.03 -5.22
CA LYS A 11 -12.19 13.09 -6.65
C LYS A 11 -11.29 11.96 -7.13
N SER A 12 -10.86 11.11 -6.21
CA SER A 12 -9.99 9.97 -6.49
C SER A 12 -10.16 8.87 -5.44
N LEU A 13 -9.57 7.72 -5.73
CA LEU A 13 -9.48 6.57 -4.85
C LEU A 13 -8.01 6.30 -4.52
N TRP A 14 -7.75 5.95 -3.27
CA TRP A 14 -6.52 5.31 -2.84
C TRP A 14 -6.68 3.81 -2.97
N ALA A 15 -5.72 3.14 -3.60
CA ALA A 15 -5.75 1.70 -3.76
C ALA A 15 -4.38 1.10 -3.48
N ALA A 16 -4.33 0.09 -2.61
CA ALA A 16 -3.15 -0.75 -2.49
C ALA A 16 -3.25 -1.97 -3.42
N ALA A 17 -2.20 -2.23 -4.16
CA ALA A 17 -2.16 -3.31 -5.13
C ALA A 17 -0.81 -4.00 -5.16
N TYR A 18 -0.82 -5.29 -5.52
CA TYR A 18 0.37 -5.99 -5.99
C TYR A 18 0.34 -5.99 -7.51
N THR A 19 1.37 -5.44 -8.14
CA THR A 19 1.44 -5.22 -9.57
C THR A 19 1.96 -6.46 -10.30
N ASN A 20 1.81 -6.49 -11.62
CA ASN A 20 2.40 -7.53 -12.48
C ASN A 20 3.94 -7.46 -12.57
N THR A 21 4.55 -6.41 -12.04
CA THR A 21 6.02 -6.25 -11.93
C THR A 21 6.56 -6.72 -10.58
N ASN A 22 5.80 -7.54 -9.85
CA ASN A 22 6.16 -8.06 -8.52
C ASN A 22 6.49 -6.94 -7.52
N THR A 23 5.66 -5.91 -7.47
CA THR A 23 5.86 -4.75 -6.59
C THR A 23 4.55 -4.40 -5.90
N TRP A 24 4.59 -4.11 -4.61
CA TRP A 24 3.47 -3.52 -3.90
C TRP A 24 3.43 -2.03 -4.16
N ALA A 25 2.27 -1.52 -4.54
CA ALA A 25 2.07 -0.12 -4.86
C ALA A 25 0.89 0.48 -4.10
N LEU A 26 1.05 1.72 -3.68
CA LEU A 26 -0.06 2.61 -3.34
C LEU A 26 -0.33 3.51 -4.55
N LEU A 27 -1.55 3.44 -5.04
CA LEU A 27 -2.02 4.16 -6.22
C LEU A 27 -3.03 5.22 -5.80
N ASN A 28 -2.95 6.39 -6.42
CA ASN A 28 -4.06 7.33 -6.48
C ASN A 28 -4.69 7.22 -7.87
N ILE A 29 -5.99 6.95 -7.92
CA ILE A 29 -6.71 6.69 -9.17
C ILE A 29 -7.83 7.72 -9.26
N ASP A 30 -7.80 8.57 -10.27
CA ASP A 30 -8.90 9.52 -10.47
C ASP A 30 -10.16 8.80 -10.99
N LEU A 31 -11.30 9.51 -10.97
CA LEU A 31 -12.58 8.93 -11.40
C LEU A 31 -12.68 8.65 -12.91
N LYS A 32 -11.67 9.03 -13.70
CA LYS A 32 -11.55 8.68 -15.12
C LYS A 32 -10.67 7.44 -15.34
N GLY A 33 -10.12 6.87 -14.26
CA GLY A 33 -9.24 5.71 -14.31
C GLY A 33 -7.78 6.05 -14.57
N ASN A 34 -7.38 7.33 -14.51
CA ASN A 34 -5.96 7.68 -14.60
C ASN A 34 -5.26 7.29 -13.30
N ILE A 35 -4.19 6.51 -13.44
CA ILE A 35 -3.45 5.96 -12.31
C ILE A 35 -2.19 6.78 -12.09
N ARG A 36 -1.98 7.22 -10.84
CA ARG A 36 -0.75 7.82 -10.36
C ARG A 36 -0.14 6.93 -9.27
N PRO A 37 1.00 6.27 -9.53
CA PRO A 37 1.76 5.59 -8.48
C PRO A 37 2.28 6.61 -7.48
N MET A 38 2.04 6.37 -6.20
CA MET A 38 2.44 7.30 -5.13
C MET A 38 3.56 6.71 -4.27
N LEU A 39 3.54 5.39 -4.04
CA LEU A 39 4.60 4.63 -3.37
C LEU A 39 4.71 3.25 -4.03
N GLU A 40 5.93 2.74 -4.12
CA GLU A 40 6.23 1.40 -4.62
C GLU A 40 7.27 0.73 -3.72
N ASP A 41 7.08 -0.56 -3.42
CA ASP A 41 8.01 -1.35 -2.61
C ASP A 41 7.95 -2.84 -3.00
N LYS A 42 9.11 -3.48 -3.15
CA LYS A 42 9.19 -4.90 -3.53
C LYS A 42 9.07 -5.87 -2.35
N ASN A 43 9.38 -5.40 -1.15
CA ASN A 43 9.61 -6.24 0.02
C ASN A 43 8.53 -6.07 1.08
N MET A 44 7.75 -4.99 1.03
CA MET A 44 6.74 -4.71 2.03
C MET A 44 5.34 -4.71 1.42
N VAL A 45 4.43 -5.44 2.05
CA VAL A 45 3.01 -5.46 1.73
C VAL A 45 2.40 -4.09 2.00
N MET A 46 1.59 -3.62 1.06
CA MET A 46 0.75 -2.43 1.23
C MET A 46 -0.68 -2.87 1.59
N GLY A 47 -1.17 -2.43 2.74
CA GLY A 47 -2.55 -2.69 3.19
C GLY A 47 -3.43 -1.48 2.90
N TRP A 48 -3.79 -0.70 3.92
CA TRP A 48 -4.76 0.41 3.77
C TRP A 48 -4.09 1.77 3.69
N ALA A 49 -4.82 2.74 3.13
CA ALA A 49 -4.42 4.13 3.07
C ALA A 49 -5.62 5.02 3.41
N ILE A 50 -5.61 5.61 4.60
CA ILE A 50 -6.76 6.35 5.15
C ILE A 50 -6.42 7.83 5.18
N PRO A 51 -7.09 8.69 4.37
CA PRO A 51 -6.82 10.11 4.39
C PRO A 51 -7.38 10.76 5.65
N SER A 52 -6.70 11.79 6.14
CA SER A 52 -7.30 12.67 7.15
C SER A 52 -8.51 13.42 6.56
N PRO A 53 -9.51 13.78 7.37
CA PRO A 53 -10.70 14.49 6.88
C PRO A 53 -10.40 15.79 6.13
N ASP A 54 -9.31 16.48 6.45
CA ASP A 54 -8.84 17.70 5.78
C ASP A 54 -8.02 17.44 4.50
N GLY A 55 -7.77 16.17 4.15
CA GLY A 55 -6.98 15.75 2.99
C GLY A 55 -5.48 16.05 3.09
N ARG A 56 -4.99 16.54 4.22
CA ARG A 56 -3.58 16.99 4.35
C ARG A 56 -2.61 15.87 4.72
N ARG A 57 -3.12 14.74 5.21
CA ARG A 57 -2.32 13.59 5.66
C ARG A 57 -2.95 12.30 5.16
N LEU A 58 -2.11 11.29 5.00
CA LEU A 58 -2.52 9.94 4.63
C LEU A 58 -1.85 8.97 5.60
N ALA A 59 -2.64 8.28 6.41
CA ALA A 59 -2.14 7.18 7.22
C ALA A 59 -1.98 5.96 6.31
N ILE A 60 -0.81 5.34 6.31
CA ILE A 60 -0.50 4.19 5.45
C ILE A 60 -0.09 3.03 6.34
N TRP A 61 -0.69 1.87 6.14
CA TRP A 61 -0.20 0.63 6.72
C TRP A 61 0.65 -0.12 5.71
N LYS A 62 1.88 -0.40 6.11
CA LYS A 62 2.89 -1.10 5.34
C LYS A 62 3.60 -2.06 6.28
N ALA A 63 3.73 -3.32 5.88
CA ALA A 63 4.29 -4.35 6.75
C ALA A 63 5.19 -5.30 5.95
N ASN A 64 6.19 -5.85 6.62
CA ASN A 64 6.97 -6.98 6.13
C ASN A 64 7.09 -7.99 7.27
N GLY A 65 6.84 -9.27 6.97
CA GLY A 65 7.06 -10.36 7.90
C GLY A 65 8.34 -11.10 7.50
N THR A 66 9.21 -11.38 8.47
CA THR A 66 10.32 -12.31 8.25
C THR A 66 9.97 -13.66 8.88
N SER A 67 10.22 -14.73 8.14
CA SER A 67 10.15 -16.10 8.66
C SER A 67 11.56 -16.62 8.79
N ASN A 68 12.05 -16.70 10.02
CA ASN A 68 13.40 -17.17 10.32
C ASN A 68 13.34 -18.50 11.07
N VAL A 69 14.26 -19.42 10.75
CA VAL A 69 14.47 -20.67 11.50
C VAL A 69 15.95 -20.77 11.78
N TRP A 70 16.32 -21.09 13.02
CA TRP A 70 17.71 -21.27 13.43
C TRP A 70 17.92 -22.72 13.83
N MET A 71 18.90 -23.37 13.21
CA MET A 71 19.42 -24.63 13.73
C MET A 71 20.40 -24.28 14.83
N VAL A 72 20.15 -24.78 16.03
CA VAL A 72 21.14 -24.73 17.11
C VAL A 72 21.94 -26.02 16.99
N GLU A 73 23.26 -25.92 17.09
CA GLU A 73 24.18 -27.06 17.18
C GLU A 73 25.04 -26.91 18.43
N ASN A 74 25.55 -28.02 18.97
CA ASN A 74 26.49 -28.07 20.10
C ASN A 74 25.96 -27.50 21.44
N PHE A 75 24.84 -28.06 21.92
CA PHE A 75 24.38 -27.97 23.32
C PHE A 75 24.40 -29.36 23.97
#